data_AF-A0A2D7ZJB8-F1
#
_entry.id   AF-A0A2D7ZJB8-F1
#
_cell.length_a   1.000
_cell.length_b   1.000
_cell.length_c   1.000
_cell.angle_alpha   90.00
_cell.angle_beta   90.00
_cell.angle_gamma   90.00
#
_symmetry.space_group_name_H-M   'P 1'
#
loop_
_entity.id
_entity.type
_entity.pdbx_description
1 polymer ?
#
loop_
_entity_poly.entity_id
_entity_poly.type
_entity_poly.pdbx_seq_one_letter_code
_entity_poly.pdbx_strand_id
1 'polypeptide(L)'
;MDDRAWAIRQRYAALEAARYGRPWTPEEVALGFVGDVGDLMKLVQAAEGVRAIPDAKARLAHELADCLWSVMVLARLYEVDVAAAFTRTMDELEQRLTD
;
A
#
# COMPACT_ATOMS: atom_id res chain seq x y z
N MET A 1 -3.60 9.05 11.06
CA MET A 1 -3.24 8.57 9.70
C MET A 1 -2.87 9.78 8.88
N ASP A 2 -1.84 9.70 8.02
CA ASP A 2 -1.36 10.87 7.27
C ASP A 2 -2.45 11.40 6.32
N ASP A 3 -2.99 12.59 6.60
CA ASP A 3 -4.01 13.24 5.76
C ASP A 3 -3.52 13.50 4.33
N ARG A 4 -2.20 13.54 4.12
CA ARG A 4 -1.59 13.66 2.79
C ARG A 4 -1.90 12.46 1.91
N ALA A 5 -1.86 11.23 2.45
CA ALA A 5 -2.16 10.02 1.69
C ALA A 5 -3.59 10.06 1.13
N TRP A 6 -4.54 10.48 1.96
CA TRP A 6 -5.93 10.65 1.55
C TRP A 6 -6.14 11.81 0.57
N ALA A 7 -5.47 12.95 0.79
CA ALA A 7 -5.50 14.06 -0.15
C ALA A 7 -5.00 13.66 -1.54
N ILE A 8 -3.95 12.84 -1.62
CA ILE A 8 -3.45 12.29 -2.89
C ILE A 8 -4.49 11.36 -3.53
N ARG A 9 -5.12 10.45 -2.77
CA ARG A 9 -6.20 9.59 -3.30
C ARG A 9 -7.34 10.42 -3.89
N GLN A 10 -7.76 11.50 -3.24
CA GLN A 10 -8.80 12.39 -3.76
C GLN A 10 -8.40 13.05 -5.09
N ARG A 11 -7.11 13.39 -5.28
CA ARG A 11 -6.61 13.90 -6.57
C ARG A 11 -6.64 12.83 -7.66
N TYR A 12 -6.30 11.58 -7.32
CA TYR A 12 -6.48 10.45 -8.23
C TYR A 12 -7.95 10.22 -8.57
N ALA A 13 -8.86 10.30 -7.60
CA ALA A 13 -10.30 10.17 -7.82
C ALA A 13 -10.83 11.21 -8.82
N ALA A 14 -10.37 12.45 -8.70
CA ALA A 14 -10.71 13.51 -9.66
C ALA A 14 -10.12 13.24 -11.06
N LEU A 15 -8.89 12.73 -11.14
CA LEU A 15 -8.24 12.35 -12.39
C LEU A 15 -8.98 11.19 -13.08
N GLU A 16 -9.35 10.16 -12.32
CA GLU A 16 -10.13 9.01 -12.77
C GLU A 16 -11.50 9.45 -13.29
N ALA A 17 -12.20 10.32 -12.55
CA ALA A 17 -13.48 10.87 -12.99
C ALA A 17 -13.36 11.66 -14.31
N ALA A 18 -12.30 12.47 -14.45
CA ALA A 18 -12.04 13.22 -15.66
C ALA A 18 -11.68 12.33 -16.87
N ARG A 19 -11.00 11.20 -16.65
CA ARG A 19 -10.54 10.29 -17.71
C ARG A 19 -11.55 9.20 -18.09
N TYR A 20 -12.28 8.70 -17.11
CA TYR A 20 -13.10 7.48 -17.23
C TYR A 20 -14.57 7.70 -16.83
N GLY A 21 -14.97 8.93 -16.49
CA GLY A 21 -16.34 9.31 -16.17
C GLY A 21 -16.77 9.00 -14.73
N ARG A 22 -15.94 8.31 -13.94
CA ARG A 22 -16.14 8.07 -12.50
C ARG A 22 -14.81 7.82 -11.79
N PRO A 23 -14.72 8.05 -10.47
CA PRO A 23 -13.59 7.54 -9.70
C PRO A 23 -13.58 6.01 -9.67
N TRP A 24 -12.41 5.45 -9.37
CA TRP A 24 -12.26 4.03 -9.08
C TRP A 24 -13.05 3.64 -7.84
N THR A 25 -13.71 2.50 -7.88
CA THR A 25 -14.38 1.91 -6.72
C THR A 25 -13.35 1.41 -5.69
N PRO A 26 -13.74 1.16 -4.44
CA PRO A 26 -12.83 0.55 -3.46
C PRO A 26 -12.23 -0.77 -3.94
N GLU A 27 -12.99 -1.59 -4.66
CA GLU A 27 -12.50 -2.85 -5.25
C GLU A 27 -11.42 -2.60 -6.31
N GLU A 28 -11.60 -1.60 -7.17
CA GLU A 28 -10.59 -1.22 -8.18
C GLU A 28 -9.33 -0.64 -7.54
N VAL A 29 -9.47 0.11 -6.44
CA VAL A 29 -8.30 0.56 -5.65
C VAL A 29 -7.57 -0.64 -5.04
N ALA A 30 -8.30 -1.63 -4.52
CA ALA A 30 -7.70 -2.86 -3.99
C ALA A 30 -7.00 -3.69 -5.10
N LEU A 31 -7.54 -3.71 -6.32
CA LEU A 31 -6.88 -4.31 -7.47
C LEU A 31 -5.61 -3.54 -7.87
N GLY A 32 -5.62 -2.20 -7.77
CA GLY A 32 -4.43 -1.37 -7.93
C GLY A 32 -3.32 -1.76 -6.95
N PHE A 33 -3.66 -1.95 -5.67
CA PHE A 33 -2.73 -2.42 -4.64
C PHE A 33 -2.04 -3.74 -4.99
N VAL A 34 -2.76 -4.69 -5.61
CA VAL A 34 -2.14 -5.96 -6.06
C VAL A 34 -1.04 -5.70 -7.11
N GLY A 35 -1.18 -4.66 -7.92
CA GLY A 35 -0.15 -4.18 -8.83
C GLY A 35 1.12 -3.75 -8.09
N ASP A 36 0.96 -2.87 -7.08
CA ASP A 36 2.06 -2.38 -6.23
C ASP A 36 2.79 -3.55 -5.53
N VAL A 37 2.04 -4.53 -5.02
CA VAL A 37 2.62 -5.76 -4.42
C VAL A 37 3.45 -6.52 -5.45
N GLY A 38 2.95 -6.67 -6.68
CA GLY A 38 3.68 -7.32 -7.76
C GLY A 38 5.00 -6.62 -8.11
N ASP A 39 5.00 -5.28 -8.12
CA ASP A 39 6.21 -4.48 -8.36
C ASP A 39 7.19 -4.56 -7.18
N LEU A 40 6.69 -4.50 -5.95
CA LEU A 40 7.48 -4.75 -4.74
C LEU A 40 8.17 -6.12 -4.80
N MET A 41 7.46 -7.19 -5.17
CA MET A 41 8.05 -8.54 -5.27
C MET A 41 9.17 -8.63 -6.31
N LYS A 42 9.05 -7.94 -7.45
CA LYS A 42 10.14 -7.88 -8.45
C LYS A 42 11.40 -7.23 -7.87
N LEU A 43 11.23 -6.23 -7.00
CA LEU A 43 12.35 -5.53 -6.37
C LEU A 43 12.94 -6.29 -5.19
N VAL A 44 12.15 -7.05 -4.45
CA VAL A 44 12.67 -8.03 -3.48
C VAL A 44 13.56 -9.04 -4.19
N GLN A 45 13.11 -9.62 -5.32
CA GLN A 45 13.96 -10.50 -6.13
C GLN A 45 15.27 -9.83 -6.58
N ALA A 46 15.23 -8.53 -6.89
CA ALA A 46 16.44 -7.80 -7.25
C ALA A 46 17.36 -7.54 -6.05
N ALA A 47 16.80 -7.25 -4.87
CA ALA A 47 17.56 -7.10 -3.63
C ALA A 47 18.28 -8.40 -3.23
N GLU A 48 17.66 -9.55 -3.50
CA GLU A 48 18.23 -10.88 -3.27
C GLU A 48 19.14 -11.38 -4.41
N GLY A 49 19.42 -10.54 -5.42
CA GLY A 49 20.33 -10.88 -6.52
C GLY A 49 19.77 -11.85 -7.58
N VAL A 50 18.48 -12.20 -7.52
CA VAL A 50 17.81 -13.09 -8.48
C VAL A 50 17.55 -12.37 -9.81
N ARG A 51 17.31 -11.06 -9.77
CA ARG A 51 17.02 -10.24 -10.95
C ARG A 51 17.93 -9.01 -10.98
N ALA A 52 18.49 -8.70 -12.15
CA ALA A 52 19.23 -7.45 -12.35
C ALA A 52 18.25 -6.30 -12.61
N ILE A 53 18.05 -5.43 -11.61
CA ILE A 53 17.29 -4.18 -11.74
C ILE A 53 18.19 -3.00 -11.31
N PRO A 54 18.41 -1.99 -12.17
CA PRO A 54 19.12 -0.77 -11.78
C PRO A 54 18.42 -0.06 -10.62
N ASP A 55 19.21 0.48 -9.70
CA ASP A 55 18.74 1.24 -8.53
C ASP A 55 17.75 0.47 -7.65
N ALA A 56 17.83 -0.87 -7.63
CA ALA A 56 16.88 -1.76 -6.96
C ALA A 56 16.56 -1.35 -5.52
N LYS A 57 17.54 -0.89 -4.74
CA LYS A 57 17.34 -0.47 -3.34
C LYS A 57 16.48 0.81 -3.22
N ALA A 58 16.71 1.81 -4.07
CA ALA A 58 15.94 3.04 -4.06
C ALA A 58 14.51 2.77 -4.54
N ARG A 59 14.37 1.95 -5.58
CA ARG A 59 13.06 1.51 -6.07
C ARG A 59 12.33 0.66 -5.03
N LEU A 60 13.04 -0.19 -4.28
CA LEU A 60 12.42 -1.03 -3.24
C LEU A 60 11.78 -0.16 -2.16
N ALA A 61 12.46 0.90 -1.73
CA ALA A 61 11.91 1.87 -0.80
C ALA A 61 10.65 2.58 -1.36
N HIS A 62 10.62 2.84 -2.67
CA HIS A 62 9.45 3.40 -3.35
C HIS A 62 8.26 2.44 -3.30
N GLU A 63 8.42 1.20 -3.73
CA GLU A 63 7.30 0.24 -3.76
C GLU A 63 6.82 -0.15 -2.35
N LEU A 64 7.71 -0.14 -1.35
CA LEU A 64 7.30 -0.28 0.05
C LEU A 64 6.41 0.89 0.49
N ALA A 65 6.73 2.11 0.08
CA ALA A 65 5.94 3.30 0.38
C ALA A 65 4.59 3.29 -0.37
N ASP A 66 4.57 2.84 -1.63
CA ASP A 66 3.34 2.74 -2.43
C ASP A 66 2.41 1.65 -1.87
N CYS A 67 2.95 0.48 -1.52
CA CYS A 67 2.19 -0.56 -0.80
C CYS A 67 1.58 -0.01 0.51
N LEU A 68 2.35 0.75 1.29
CA LEU A 68 1.86 1.36 2.52
C LEU A 68 0.78 2.42 2.24
N TRP A 69 0.95 3.25 1.20
CA TRP A 69 -0.07 4.22 0.78
C TRP A 69 -1.38 3.54 0.41
N SER A 70 -1.31 2.46 -0.38
CA SER A 70 -2.46 1.65 -0.78
C SER A 70 -3.20 1.08 0.44
N VAL A 71 -2.49 0.53 1.44
CA VAL A 71 -3.08 0.06 2.69
C VAL A 71 -3.75 1.19 3.48
N MET A 72 -3.11 2.36 3.59
CA MET A 72 -3.71 3.52 4.29
C MET A 72 -4.97 4.04 3.59
N VAL A 73 -4.98 4.04 2.26
CA VAL A 73 -6.15 4.44 1.47
C VAL A 73 -7.30 3.46 1.67
N LEU A 74 -7.03 2.16 1.57
CA LEU A 74 -8.04 1.13 1.81
C LEU A 74 -8.59 1.21 3.23
N ALA A 75 -7.73 1.40 4.23
CA ALA A 75 -8.17 1.60 5.61
C ALA A 75 -9.15 2.77 5.73
N ARG A 76 -8.92 3.88 5.02
CA ARG A 76 -9.86 5.02 5.03
C ARG A 76 -11.16 4.72 4.29
N LEU A 77 -11.10 4.02 3.16
CA LEU A 77 -12.28 3.64 2.38
C LEU A 77 -13.20 2.68 3.15
N TYR A 78 -12.63 1.83 3.99
CA TYR A 78 -13.35 0.86 4.82
C TYR A 78 -13.51 1.28 6.28
N GLU A 79 -13.18 2.53 6.63
CA GLU A 79 -13.33 3.09 7.98
C GLU A 79 -12.59 2.30 9.08
N VAL A 80 -11.43 1.74 8.73
CA VAL A 80 -10.58 0.98 9.65
C VAL A 80 -9.49 1.88 10.23
N ASP A 81 -9.37 1.91 11.56
CA ASP A 81 -8.19 2.45 12.22
C ASP A 81 -7.04 1.43 12.15
N VAL A 82 -6.28 1.51 11.05
CA VAL A 82 -5.19 0.57 10.76
C VAL A 82 -4.03 0.70 11.75
N ALA A 83 -3.81 1.87 12.35
CA ALA A 83 -2.75 2.06 13.33
C ALA A 83 -3.09 1.32 14.63
N ALA A 84 -4.31 1.52 15.14
CA ALA A 84 -4.77 0.80 16.31
C ALA A 84 -4.89 -0.72 16.05
N ALA A 85 -5.33 -1.12 14.85
CA ALA A 85 -5.37 -2.52 14.45
C ALA A 85 -3.97 -3.15 14.44
N PHE A 86 -2.98 -2.47 13.84
CA PHE A 86 -1.60 -2.93 13.80
C PHE A 86 -1.02 -3.13 15.19
N THR A 87 -1.16 -2.14 16.09
CA THR A 87 -0.66 -2.26 17.48
C THR A 87 -1.26 -3.47 18.19
N ARG A 88 -2.60 -3.63 18.15
CA ARG A 88 -3.25 -4.80 18.78
C ARG A 88 -2.75 -6.11 18.21
N THR A 89 -2.58 -6.21 16.89
CA THR A 89 -2.06 -7.43 16.27
C THR A 89 -0.62 -7.72 16.70
N MET A 90 0.23 -6.70 16.87
CA MET A 90 1.59 -6.92 17.39
C MET A 90 1.57 -7.40 18.84
N ASP A 91 0.75 -6.79 19.70
CA ASP A 91 0.58 -7.21 21.10
C ASP A 91 0.12 -8.68 21.20
N GLU A 92 -0.85 -9.07 20.37
CA GLU A 92 -1.35 -10.45 20.28
C GLU A 92 -0.27 -11.43 19.78
N LEU A 93 0.57 -11.03 18.83
CA LEU A 93 1.68 -11.86 18.33
C LEU A 93 2.76 -12.03 19.40
N GLU A 94 3.10 -10.96 20.13
CA GLU A 94 4.06 -11.01 21.23
C GLU A 94 3.58 -11.96 22.34
N GLN A 95 2.32 -11.84 22.75
CA GLN A 95 1.74 -12.73 23.77
C GLN A 95 1.83 -14.20 23.36
N ARG A 96 1.49 -14.53 22.11
CA ARG A 96 1.54 -15.89 21.56
C ARG A 96 2.94 -16.50 21.48
N LEU A 97 3.99 -15.68 21.49
CA LEU A 97 5.37 -16.14 21.46
C LEU A 97 5.95 -16.33 22.87
N THR A 98 5.28 -15.76 23.89
CA THR A 98 5.68 -15.87 25.30
C THR A 98 4.87 -16.90 26.10
N ASP A 99 3.75 -17.37 25.55
CA ASP A 99 2.95 -18.50 26.07
C ASP A 99 3.49 -19.86 25.58
#